data_AF-A0A1H6M6B6-F1
#
_entry.id   AF-A0A1H6M6B6-F1
#
_cell.length_a   1.000
_cell.length_b   1.000
_cell.length_c   1.000
_cell.angle_alpha   90.00
_cell.angle_beta   90.00
_cell.angle_gamma   90.00
#
_symmetry.space_group_name_H-M   'P 1'
#
loop_
_entity.id
_entity.type
_entity.pdbx_description
1 polymer ?
#
loop_
_entity_poly.entity_id
_entity_poly.type
_entity_poly.pdbx_seq_one_letter_code
_entity_poly.pdbx_strand_id
1 'polypeptide(L)'
;MRLPASITGDATLQLVLAALAPSRALIVGGAVRNALLGQPVSDIDIATDARPQVVMERAAAAGLRPVPTGIDHGTVTVVAGGRGFEVTSFRRDVATDGRRAEVAFSDRLEDDASRRDFTINALYADAEGEVIDPVGGLVDLAARRLRFVGDPDQRIAEDYLRILRFFRFHAWYGRKGAADPAALAACARHAGGLSRISRERIGAEMHKLLSAPDPVEAVELMQAAEVLAQVLPGADAARLAALEAVQGGTAAPGAVCPRTPEDIFVMKKDWQLRLAALGADDAAGALRLSRAEARVQDELRSGLPLDEAAYRLGEARAVQLALLRASRGEGLSEGWFGRIRFAAGQVLPLRAGDLAGRAAGPALGRGLKAAEAAWIASGFRLPGPALVKLALHAADAETGGAE
;
A
#
# COMPACT_ATOMS: atom_id res chain seq x y z
N MET A 1 32.38 -1.97 0.66
CA MET A 1 31.36 -1.76 -0.40
C MET A 1 31.07 -0.27 -0.40
N ARG A 2 30.86 0.36 -1.56
CA ARG A 2 30.71 1.82 -1.64
C ARG A 2 29.39 2.23 -2.29
N LEU A 3 28.79 3.32 -1.83
CA LEU A 3 27.63 3.94 -2.46
C LEU A 3 27.96 4.48 -3.86
N PRO A 4 26.98 4.52 -4.78
CA PRO A 4 27.18 5.02 -6.12
C PRO A 4 27.37 6.55 -6.13
N ALA A 5 28.05 7.03 -7.17
CA ALA A 5 28.30 8.46 -7.40
C ALA A 5 27.02 9.31 -7.52
N SER A 6 25.89 8.69 -7.86
CA SER A 6 24.58 9.36 -7.86
C SER A 6 24.14 9.83 -6.48
N ILE A 7 24.70 9.25 -5.41
CA ILE A 7 24.47 9.69 -4.02
C ILE A 7 25.64 10.56 -3.55
N THR A 8 26.88 10.07 -3.68
CA THR A 8 28.06 10.77 -3.13
C THR A 8 28.40 12.05 -3.89
N GLY A 9 27.98 12.18 -5.15
CA GLY A 9 28.14 13.40 -5.96
C GLY A 9 27.08 14.48 -5.71
N ASP A 10 26.08 14.24 -4.85
CA ASP A 10 25.05 15.24 -4.53
C ASP A 10 25.65 16.35 -3.66
N ALA A 11 25.97 17.49 -4.28
CA ALA A 11 26.57 18.63 -3.61
C ALA A 11 25.73 19.17 -2.43
N THR A 12 24.40 19.02 -2.48
CA THR A 12 23.53 19.48 -1.38
C THR A 12 23.66 18.56 -0.18
N LEU A 13 23.69 17.25 -0.41
CA LEU A 13 23.93 16.26 0.65
C LEU A 13 25.32 16.44 1.26
N GLN A 14 26.34 16.62 0.43
CA GLN A 14 27.72 16.84 0.88
C GLN A 14 27.84 18.09 1.77
N LEU A 15 27.13 19.17 1.41
CA LEU A 15 27.10 20.38 2.23
C LEU A 15 26.49 20.11 3.62
N VAL A 16 25.42 19.31 3.70
CA VAL A 16 24.80 18.94 4.99
C VAL A 16 25.73 18.06 5.82
N LEU A 17 26.36 17.04 5.22
CA LEU A 17 27.31 16.18 5.91
C LEU A 17 28.52 16.96 6.43
N ALA A 18 29.09 17.84 5.60
CA ALA A 18 30.22 18.70 5.95
C ALA A 18 29.86 19.72 7.04
N ALA A 19 28.64 20.27 7.02
CA ALA A 19 28.18 21.20 8.05
C ALA A 19 28.20 20.59 9.45
N LEU A 20 28.08 19.27 9.58
CA LEU A 20 28.06 18.61 10.89
C LEU A 20 29.46 18.29 11.43
N ALA A 21 30.53 18.49 10.67
CA ALA A 21 31.90 18.26 11.15
C ALA A 21 32.21 19.10 12.43
N PRO A 22 33.05 18.60 13.36
CA PRO A 22 33.76 17.32 13.33
C PRO A 22 32.94 16.10 13.81
N SER A 23 31.64 16.25 14.05
CA SER A 23 30.78 15.11 14.38
C SER A 23 30.65 14.15 13.20
N ARG A 24 30.43 12.87 13.50
CA ARG A 24 30.11 11.90 12.46
C ARG A 24 28.75 12.24 11.87
N ALA A 25 28.64 12.23 10.55
CA ALA A 25 27.37 12.32 9.84
C ALA A 25 27.34 11.21 8.78
N LEU A 26 26.42 10.27 8.95
CA LEU A 26 26.36 9.06 8.14
C LEU A 26 25.01 8.95 7.46
N ILE A 27 25.00 8.73 6.15
CA ILE A 27 23.79 8.30 5.44
C ILE A 27 23.35 6.97 6.04
N VAL A 28 22.06 6.77 6.30
CA VAL A 28 21.61 5.58 7.02
C VAL A 28 20.37 4.91 6.42
N GLY A 29 20.27 3.61 6.64
CA GLY A 29 19.03 2.85 6.54
C GLY A 29 18.53 2.67 5.11
N GLY A 30 17.31 3.15 4.84
CA GLY A 30 16.64 2.90 3.56
C GLY A 30 17.41 3.43 2.35
N ALA A 31 18.08 4.57 2.51
CA ALA A 31 18.90 5.17 1.47
C ALA A 31 20.10 4.27 1.10
N VAL A 32 20.84 3.79 2.11
CA VAL A 32 21.98 2.88 1.90
C VAL A 32 21.52 1.57 1.29
N ARG A 33 20.47 0.95 1.86
CA ARG A 33 19.89 -0.31 1.35
C ARG A 33 19.47 -0.19 -0.12
N ASN A 34 18.69 0.83 -0.45
CA ASN A 34 18.17 1.00 -1.81
C ASN A 34 19.30 1.28 -2.81
N ALA A 35 20.25 2.14 -2.45
CA ALA A 35 21.40 2.44 -3.30
C ALA A 35 22.22 1.17 -3.62
N LEU A 36 22.47 0.32 -2.62
CA LEU A 36 23.21 -0.94 -2.80
C LEU A 36 22.42 -1.99 -3.59
N LEU A 37 21.08 -1.94 -3.59
CA LEU A 37 20.22 -2.79 -4.40
C LEU A 37 19.95 -2.23 -5.81
N GLY A 38 20.49 -1.06 -6.16
CA GLY A 38 20.17 -0.36 -7.40
C GLY A 38 18.70 0.10 -7.50
N GLN A 39 18.04 0.28 -6.36
CA GLN A 39 16.67 0.77 -6.27
C GLN A 39 16.66 2.30 -6.14
N PRO A 40 15.56 2.97 -6.56
CA PRO A 40 15.39 4.41 -6.33
C PRO A 40 15.53 4.78 -4.84
N VAL A 41 16.27 5.86 -4.57
CA VAL A 41 16.38 6.47 -3.23
C VAL A 41 15.51 7.72 -3.24
N SER A 42 14.42 7.72 -2.48
CA SER A 42 13.50 8.87 -2.36
C SER A 42 13.95 9.85 -1.30
N ASP A 43 14.34 9.32 -0.13
CA ASP A 43 14.63 10.09 1.08
C ASP A 43 16.01 9.66 1.62
N ILE A 44 16.78 10.65 2.08
CA ILE A 44 18.11 10.44 2.65
C ILE A 44 18.08 10.88 4.10
N ASP A 45 18.12 9.89 4.99
CA ASP A 45 18.27 10.08 6.42
C ASP A 45 19.75 10.10 6.79
N ILE A 46 20.11 10.96 7.74
CA ILE A 46 21.46 11.11 8.26
C ILE A 46 21.45 10.77 9.75
N ALA A 47 22.34 9.89 10.18
CA ALA A 47 22.58 9.59 11.59
C ALA A 47 23.88 10.25 12.05
N THR A 48 23.89 10.85 13.24
CA THR A 48 25.04 11.61 13.76
C THR A 48 25.27 11.39 15.24
N ASP A 49 26.53 11.48 15.69
CA ASP A 49 26.85 11.53 17.13
C ASP A 49 26.57 12.93 17.74
N ALA A 50 26.29 13.94 16.92
CA ALA A 50 25.90 15.27 17.39
C ALA A 50 24.53 15.23 18.08
N ARG A 51 24.41 15.94 19.20
CA ARG A 51 23.10 16.20 19.85
C ARG A 51 22.25 17.16 19.00
N PRO A 52 20.92 17.16 19.12
CA PRO A 52 20.05 17.98 18.27
C PRO A 52 20.37 19.47 18.30
N GLN A 53 20.73 20.00 19.46
CA GLN A 53 21.13 21.40 19.62
C GLN A 53 22.40 21.72 18.82
N VAL A 54 23.39 20.82 18.87
CA VAL A 54 24.64 20.94 18.10
C VAL A 54 24.36 20.85 16.60
N VAL A 55 23.44 19.97 16.17
CA VAL A 55 22.99 19.89 14.78
C VAL A 55 22.38 21.23 14.31
N MET A 56 21.50 21.82 15.12
CA MET A 56 20.90 23.12 14.79
C MET A 56 21.94 24.24 14.69
N GLU A 57 22.82 24.36 15.69
CA GLU A 57 23.88 25.37 15.73
C GLU A 57 24.81 25.27 14.53
N ARG A 58 25.29 24.07 14.22
CA ARG A 58 26.23 23.84 13.12
C ARG A 58 25.60 24.03 11.75
N ALA A 59 24.38 23.52 11.56
CA ALA A 59 23.64 23.73 10.31
C ALA A 59 23.42 25.24 10.06
N ALA A 60 22.99 25.98 11.09
CA ALA A 60 22.80 27.43 10.98
C ALA A 60 24.11 28.18 10.70
N ALA A 61 25.22 27.80 11.35
CA ALA A 61 26.54 28.38 11.12
C ALA A 61 27.04 28.14 9.67
N ALA A 62 26.65 27.02 9.07
CA ALA A 62 26.92 26.70 7.67
C ALA A 62 25.96 27.37 6.67
N GLY A 63 25.06 28.26 7.14
CA GLY A 63 24.06 28.93 6.30
C GLY A 63 22.89 28.05 5.87
N LEU A 64 22.71 26.89 6.50
CA LEU A 64 21.58 25.99 6.26
C LEU A 64 20.44 26.31 7.23
N ARG A 65 19.22 25.91 6.89
CA ARG A 65 18.05 26.15 7.73
C ARG A 65 17.68 24.90 8.53
N PRO A 66 18.01 24.81 9.84
CA PRO A 66 17.52 23.73 10.69
C PRO A 66 16.05 23.96 11.08
N VAL A 67 15.28 22.88 11.18
CA VAL A 67 13.89 22.87 11.63
C VAL A 67 13.71 21.76 12.68
N PRO A 68 13.22 22.08 13.90
CA PRO A 68 13.09 21.11 14.99
C PRO A 68 11.84 20.24 14.82
N THR A 69 11.83 19.37 13.81
CA THR A 69 10.66 18.55 13.43
C THR A 69 10.39 17.37 14.37
N GLY A 70 11.38 16.95 15.17
CA GLY A 70 11.24 15.82 16.09
C GLY A 70 12.30 15.83 17.19
N ILE A 71 12.57 17.00 17.79
CA ILE A 71 13.70 17.22 18.69
C ILE A 71 13.67 16.30 19.93
N ASP A 72 12.49 15.98 20.46
CA ASP A 72 12.29 15.07 21.59
C ASP A 72 12.75 13.64 21.28
N HIS A 73 12.79 13.28 20.00
CA HIS A 73 13.30 12.00 19.52
C HIS A 73 14.71 12.12 18.91
N GLY A 74 15.31 13.30 18.93
CA GLY A 74 16.66 13.52 18.41
C GLY A 74 16.72 13.90 16.93
N THR A 75 15.61 14.21 16.29
CA THR A 75 15.56 14.50 14.85
C THR A 75 15.42 16.01 14.59
N VAL A 76 16.30 16.51 13.72
CA VAL A 76 16.28 17.88 13.17
C VAL A 76 16.27 17.77 11.66
N THR A 77 15.32 18.44 11.00
CA THR A 77 15.35 18.54 9.54
C THR A 77 16.26 19.69 9.14
N VAL A 78 17.33 19.40 8.41
CA VAL A 78 18.22 20.42 7.84
C VAL A 78 17.78 20.69 6.40
N VAL A 79 17.37 21.93 6.10
CA VAL A 79 16.96 22.34 4.76
C VAL A 79 18.14 22.96 4.02
N ALA A 80 18.52 22.36 2.90
CA ALA A 80 19.58 22.79 2.01
C ALA A 80 19.13 22.65 0.55
N GLY A 81 19.37 23.66 -0.30
CA GLY A 81 18.99 23.60 -1.71
C GLY A 81 17.50 23.36 -1.98
N GLY A 82 16.61 23.79 -1.07
CA GLY A 82 15.17 23.54 -1.15
C GLY A 82 14.73 22.12 -0.75
N ARG A 83 15.67 21.26 -0.32
CA ARG A 83 15.42 19.88 0.13
C ARG A 83 15.63 19.76 1.63
N GLY A 84 14.79 18.97 2.30
CA GLY A 84 14.96 18.63 3.71
C GLY A 84 15.71 17.32 3.89
N PHE A 85 16.67 17.29 4.81
CA PHE A 85 17.40 16.09 5.23
C PHE A 85 17.11 15.82 6.69
N GLU A 86 16.61 14.63 7.03
CA GLU A 86 16.37 14.27 8.43
C GLU A 86 17.68 13.85 9.09
N VAL A 87 18.20 14.70 9.97
CA VAL A 87 19.40 14.43 10.76
C VAL A 87 18.96 13.96 12.15
N THR A 88 19.28 12.72 12.50
CA THR A 88 18.90 12.11 13.77
C THR A 88 20.13 11.74 14.59
N SER A 89 20.18 12.21 15.84
CA SER A 89 21.23 11.83 16.78
C SER A 89 21.19 10.33 17.07
N PHE A 90 22.37 9.71 17.19
CA PHE A 90 22.51 8.35 17.70
C PHE A 90 21.83 8.27 19.06
N ARG A 91 21.10 7.18 19.26
CA ARG A 91 20.31 6.96 20.46
C ARG A 91 20.17 5.47 20.74
N ARG A 92 19.92 5.15 22.00
CA ARG A 92 19.46 3.84 22.46
C ARG A 92 18.09 3.97 23.12
N ASP A 93 17.30 2.92 23.05
CA ASP A 93 16.01 2.87 23.73
C ASP A 93 16.24 2.50 25.20
N VAL A 94 15.74 3.31 26.14
CA VAL A 94 15.89 3.12 27.60
C VAL A 94 14.70 2.36 28.17
N ALA A 95 13.49 2.71 27.72
CA ALA A 95 12.26 2.01 28.00
C ALA A 95 11.39 2.06 26.73
N THR A 96 10.82 0.91 26.36
CA THR A 96 9.93 0.79 25.20
C THR A 96 8.55 0.34 25.66
N ASP A 97 7.53 1.15 25.41
CA ASP A 97 6.13 0.73 25.45
C ASP A 97 5.47 1.07 24.11
N GLY A 98 5.54 0.13 23.17
CA GLY A 98 5.04 0.30 21.81
C GLY A 98 5.71 1.46 21.07
N ARG A 99 4.96 2.55 20.84
CA ARG A 99 5.47 3.74 20.11
C ARG A 99 6.21 4.73 21.02
N ARG A 100 6.02 4.66 22.34
CA ARG A 100 6.69 5.55 23.28
C ARG A 100 7.99 4.90 23.72
N ALA A 101 9.07 5.28 23.06
CA ALA A 101 10.42 4.98 23.51
C ALA A 101 10.97 6.21 24.23
N GLU A 102 11.38 6.04 25.48
CA GLU A 102 12.30 6.98 26.12
C GLU A 102 13.68 6.74 25.52
N VAL A 103 14.26 7.78 24.92
CA VAL A 103 15.53 7.66 24.20
C VAL A 103 16.65 8.30 25.00
N ALA A 104 17.77 7.60 25.14
CA ALA A 104 19.01 8.18 25.59
C ALA A 104 19.91 8.39 24.38
N PHE A 105 20.38 9.62 24.18
CA PHE A 105 21.36 9.89 23.14
C PHE A 105 22.67 9.16 23.43
N SER A 106 23.31 8.70 22.37
CA SER A 106 24.57 7.97 22.42
C SER A 106 25.58 8.61 21.48
N ASP A 107 26.85 8.26 21.68
CA ASP A 107 27.95 8.66 20.81
C ASP A 107 28.49 7.45 20.04
N ARG A 108 27.86 6.27 20.23
CA ARG A 108 28.23 5.00 19.64
C ARG A 108 27.29 4.66 18.49
N LEU A 109 27.86 4.28 17.35
CA LEU A 109 27.10 3.83 16.20
C LEU A 109 26.35 2.53 16.49
N GLU A 110 26.95 1.64 17.28
CA GLU A 110 26.40 0.33 17.62
C GLU A 110 25.08 0.47 18.41
N ASP A 111 24.97 1.51 19.24
CA ASP A 111 23.75 1.82 19.98
C ASP A 111 22.60 2.19 19.01
N ASP A 112 22.87 3.01 17.99
CA ASP A 112 21.85 3.32 16.96
C ASP A 112 21.54 2.12 16.07
N ALA A 113 22.54 1.31 15.72
CA ALA A 113 22.36 0.15 14.86
C ALA A 113 21.52 -0.94 15.55
N SER A 114 21.78 -1.20 16.84
CA SER A 114 21.10 -2.23 17.63
C SER A 114 19.59 -2.00 17.79
N ARG A 115 19.15 -0.74 17.87
CA ARG A 115 17.72 -0.38 17.99
C ARG A 115 16.95 -0.41 16.67
N ARG A 116 17.61 -0.56 15.52
CA ARG A 116 16.92 -0.63 14.21
C ARG A 116 16.24 -1.98 14.03
N ASP A 117 15.18 -2.02 13.24
CA ASP A 117 14.34 -3.22 13.12
C ASP A 117 15.07 -4.38 12.42
N PHE A 118 15.59 -4.14 11.22
CA PHE A 118 16.20 -5.16 10.36
C PHE A 118 17.65 -4.84 10.04
N THR A 119 18.47 -5.89 9.88
CA THR A 119 19.90 -5.76 9.60
C THR A 119 20.17 -4.98 8.33
N ILE A 120 19.38 -5.19 7.28
CA ILE A 120 19.45 -4.45 6.02
C ILE A 120 19.10 -2.97 6.13
N ASN A 121 18.45 -2.55 7.23
CA ASN A 121 18.10 -1.15 7.54
C ASN A 121 19.06 -0.52 8.55
N ALA A 122 20.05 -1.28 9.03
CA ALA A 122 21.09 -0.85 9.95
C ALA A 122 22.45 -0.74 9.24
N LEU A 123 22.40 -0.34 7.96
CA LEU A 123 23.56 -0.02 7.14
C LEU A 123 23.77 1.50 7.11
N TYR A 124 25.02 1.91 7.14
CA TYR A 124 25.45 3.30 7.17
C TYR A 124 26.47 3.56 6.07
N ALA A 125 26.62 4.81 5.64
CA ALA A 125 27.71 5.21 4.77
C ALA A 125 28.22 6.61 5.12
N ASP A 126 29.53 6.82 4.98
CA ASP A 126 30.14 8.14 5.14
C ASP A 126 29.96 9.02 3.88
N ALA A 127 30.56 10.22 3.90
CA ALA A 127 30.46 11.19 2.82
C ALA A 127 31.12 10.70 1.52
N GLU A 128 32.16 9.90 1.64
CA GLU A 128 32.88 9.23 0.55
C GLU A 128 32.11 8.00 0.02
N GLY A 129 31.09 7.58 0.76
CA GLY A 129 30.18 6.49 0.44
C GLY A 129 30.64 5.12 0.94
N GLU A 130 31.70 5.03 1.76
CA GLU A 130 32.13 3.76 2.35
C GLU A 130 31.06 3.24 3.30
N VAL A 131 30.63 2.00 3.06
CA VAL A 131 29.55 1.38 3.84
C VAL A 131 30.10 0.80 5.14
N ILE A 132 29.44 1.16 6.24
CA ILE A 132 29.68 0.67 7.59
C ILE A 132 28.51 -0.23 7.98
N ASP A 133 28.82 -1.46 8.41
CA ASP A 133 27.84 -2.48 8.76
C ASP A 133 28.12 -3.06 10.15
N PRO A 134 27.54 -2.48 11.21
CA PRO A 134 27.77 -2.92 12.59
C PRO A 134 27.09 -4.26 12.94
N VAL A 135 26.14 -4.74 12.14
CA VAL A 135 25.22 -5.84 12.52
C VAL A 135 25.13 -6.98 11.49
N GLY A 136 25.98 -6.95 10.46
CA GLY A 136 26.03 -7.97 9.41
C GLY A 136 24.90 -7.88 8.38
N GLY A 137 24.37 -6.68 8.15
CA GLY A 137 23.33 -6.41 7.16
C GLY A 137 23.76 -6.58 5.71
N LEU A 138 25.05 -6.46 5.36
CA LEU A 138 25.53 -6.62 3.98
C LEU A 138 25.37 -8.06 3.48
N VAL A 139 25.63 -9.05 4.34
CA VAL A 139 25.45 -10.48 4.01
C VAL A 139 23.97 -10.79 3.79
N ASP A 140 23.11 -10.27 4.66
CA ASP A 140 21.66 -10.41 4.54
C ASP A 140 21.11 -9.70 3.30
N LEU A 141 21.63 -8.51 2.99
CA LEU A 141 21.25 -7.74 1.79
C LEU A 141 21.62 -8.48 0.51
N ALA A 142 22.84 -9.03 0.43
CA ALA A 142 23.30 -9.81 -0.71
C ALA A 142 22.45 -11.08 -0.92
N ALA A 143 22.08 -11.75 0.18
CA ALA A 143 21.16 -12.89 0.15
C ALA A 143 19.70 -12.50 -0.10
N ARG A 144 19.35 -11.21 0.03
CA ARG A 144 17.98 -10.69 0.13
C ARG A 144 17.17 -11.42 1.19
N ARG A 145 17.77 -11.63 2.36
CA ARG A 145 17.14 -12.22 3.54
C ARG A 145 16.81 -11.11 4.52
N LEU A 146 15.54 -11.03 4.94
CA LEU A 146 15.14 -10.07 5.96
C LEU A 146 15.31 -10.70 7.34
N ARG A 147 16.22 -10.14 8.15
CA ARG A 147 16.52 -10.61 9.51
C ARG A 147 16.46 -9.45 10.50
N PHE A 148 15.92 -9.71 11.68
CA PHE A 148 15.90 -8.73 12.78
C PHE A 148 17.31 -8.42 13.29
N VAL A 149 17.54 -7.19 13.76
CA VAL A 149 18.76 -6.89 14.52
C VAL A 149 18.61 -7.46 15.93
N GLY A 150 19.47 -8.40 16.31
CA GLY A 150 19.41 -9.08 17.60
C GLY A 150 18.37 -10.20 17.64
N ASP A 151 17.75 -10.39 18.80
CA ASP A 151 16.75 -11.44 19.04
C ASP A 151 15.34 -11.02 18.54
N PRO A 152 14.74 -11.72 17.56
CA PRO A 152 13.47 -11.34 16.97
C PRO A 152 12.32 -11.28 17.98
N ASP A 153 12.29 -12.13 19.01
CA ASP A 153 11.25 -12.09 20.04
C ASP A 153 11.28 -10.78 20.83
N GLN A 154 12.46 -10.37 21.29
CA GLN A 154 12.64 -9.09 21.98
C GLN A 154 12.28 -7.92 21.06
N ARG A 155 12.72 -7.96 19.80
CA ARG A 155 12.42 -6.89 18.85
C ARG A 155 10.94 -6.76 18.59
N ILE A 156 10.20 -7.85 18.46
CA ILE A 156 8.76 -7.79 18.24
C ILE A 156 8.03 -7.31 19.50
N ALA A 157 8.47 -7.72 20.69
CA ALA A 157 7.88 -7.28 21.95
C ALA A 157 8.02 -5.77 22.19
N GLU A 158 9.08 -5.13 21.69
CA GLU A 158 9.25 -3.67 21.74
C GLU A 158 8.16 -2.92 20.95
N ASP A 159 7.79 -3.39 19.75
CA ASP A 159 6.70 -2.85 18.93
C ASP A 159 6.16 -3.95 18.01
N TYR A 160 4.98 -4.47 18.35
CA TYR A 160 4.34 -5.56 17.58
C TYR A 160 4.06 -5.19 16.11
N LEU A 161 4.05 -3.89 15.74
CA LEU A 161 3.95 -3.48 14.33
C LEU A 161 5.12 -4.02 13.48
N ARG A 162 6.26 -4.36 14.11
CA ARG A 162 7.41 -4.97 13.43
C ARG A 162 7.09 -6.30 12.76
N ILE A 163 6.05 -7.01 13.20
CA ILE A 163 5.53 -8.19 12.50
C ILE A 163 5.07 -7.81 11.10
N LEU A 164 4.20 -6.80 10.97
CA LEU A 164 3.72 -6.35 9.66
C LEU A 164 4.84 -5.71 8.82
N ARG A 165 5.76 -4.99 9.47
CA ARG A 165 6.95 -4.46 8.79
C ARG A 165 7.81 -5.59 8.22
N PHE A 166 7.96 -6.71 8.93
CA PHE A 166 8.70 -7.88 8.43
C PHE A 166 8.10 -8.38 7.11
N PHE A 167 6.80 -8.66 7.08
CA PHE A 167 6.14 -9.13 5.85
C PHE A 167 6.18 -8.09 4.73
N ARG A 168 5.96 -6.80 5.04
CA ARG A 168 6.12 -5.72 4.07
C ARG A 168 7.54 -5.72 3.49
N PHE A 169 8.56 -5.62 4.32
CA PHE A 169 9.94 -5.54 3.83
C PHE A 169 10.36 -6.81 3.09
N HIS A 170 9.84 -7.97 3.47
CA HIS A 170 10.05 -9.20 2.74
C HIS A 170 9.43 -9.13 1.33
N ALA A 171 8.21 -8.63 1.18
CA ALA A 171 7.58 -8.43 -0.14
C ALA A 171 8.34 -7.42 -1.03
N TRP A 172 8.96 -6.39 -0.44
CA TRP A 172 9.67 -5.35 -1.19
C TRP A 172 11.11 -5.71 -1.54
N TYR A 173 11.82 -6.40 -0.65
CA TYR A 173 13.27 -6.58 -0.74
C TYR A 173 13.72 -8.03 -0.58
N GLY A 174 12.87 -8.90 -0.06
CA GLY A 174 13.15 -10.32 0.13
C GLY A 174 13.30 -11.05 -1.20
N ARG A 175 14.13 -12.10 -1.21
CA ARG A 175 14.10 -13.11 -2.27
C ARG A 175 13.00 -14.12 -1.93
N LYS A 176 12.26 -14.52 -2.97
CA LYS A 176 11.24 -15.55 -2.84
C LYS A 176 11.80 -16.86 -2.29
N GLY A 177 11.17 -17.41 -1.27
CA GLY A 177 11.59 -18.63 -0.56
C GLY A 177 12.74 -18.42 0.43
N ALA A 178 13.17 -17.19 0.70
CA ALA A 178 14.31 -16.87 1.56
C ALA A 178 13.91 -16.13 2.86
N ALA A 179 12.65 -16.22 3.27
CA ALA A 179 12.21 -15.69 4.56
C ALA A 179 12.98 -16.35 5.70
N ASP A 180 13.42 -15.54 6.68
CA ASP A 180 14.16 -16.04 7.84
C ASP A 180 13.25 -16.89 8.74
N PRO A 181 13.51 -18.19 8.92
CA PRO A 181 12.68 -19.06 9.74
C PRO A 181 12.56 -18.60 11.20
N ALA A 182 13.63 -18.02 11.77
CA ALA A 182 13.60 -17.53 13.14
C ALA A 182 12.66 -16.32 13.29
N ALA A 183 12.72 -15.38 12.35
CA ALA A 183 11.82 -14.25 12.28
C ALA A 183 10.37 -14.68 12.08
N LEU A 184 10.10 -15.63 11.18
CA LEU A 184 8.75 -16.16 10.95
C LEU A 184 8.18 -16.82 12.21
N ALA A 185 8.97 -17.65 12.89
CA ALA A 185 8.54 -18.30 14.12
C ALA A 185 8.24 -17.28 15.24
N ALA A 186 9.04 -16.22 15.35
CA ALA A 186 8.78 -15.13 16.29
C ALA A 186 7.51 -14.35 15.92
N CYS A 187 7.29 -14.04 14.63
CA CYS A 187 6.06 -13.41 14.16
C CYS A 187 4.81 -14.23 14.52
N ALA A 188 4.86 -15.56 14.35
CA ALA A 188 3.76 -16.44 14.73
C ALA A 188 3.50 -16.42 16.26
N ARG A 189 4.55 -16.58 17.08
CA ARG A 189 4.42 -16.54 18.55
C ARG A 189 3.80 -15.25 19.07
N HIS A 190 4.16 -14.12 18.45
CA HIS A 190 3.76 -12.78 18.90
C HIS A 190 2.56 -12.19 18.13
N ALA A 191 1.94 -12.95 17.22
CA ALA A 191 0.86 -12.46 16.35
C ALA A 191 -0.28 -11.81 17.14
N GLY A 192 -0.67 -12.38 18.30
CA GLY A 192 -1.72 -11.83 19.16
C GLY A 192 -1.43 -10.44 19.72
N GLY A 193 -0.15 -10.02 19.80
CA GLY A 193 0.24 -8.68 20.22
C GLY A 193 -0.19 -7.58 19.25
N LEU A 194 -0.52 -7.92 18.00
CA LEU A 194 -1.06 -6.97 17.02
C LEU A 194 -2.40 -6.35 17.46
N SER A 195 -3.15 -7.01 18.34
CA SER A 195 -4.36 -6.45 18.97
C SER A 195 -4.11 -5.15 19.76
N ARG A 196 -2.87 -4.91 20.18
CA ARG A 196 -2.44 -3.69 20.89
C ARG A 196 -2.08 -2.55 19.95
N ILE A 197 -2.02 -2.79 18.65
CA ILE A 197 -1.63 -1.80 17.64
C ILE A 197 -2.89 -1.17 17.05
N SER A 198 -2.86 0.15 16.85
CA SER A 198 -4.00 0.87 16.28
C SER A 198 -4.25 0.41 14.84
N ARG A 199 -5.54 0.38 14.46
CA ARG A 199 -5.97 -0.06 13.12
C ARG A 199 -5.42 0.83 12.01
N GLU A 200 -5.20 2.12 12.27
CA GLU A 200 -4.57 3.05 11.33
C GLU A 200 -3.14 2.62 11.00
N ARG A 201 -2.37 2.20 12.01
CA ARG A 201 -0.98 1.73 11.80
C ARG A 201 -0.97 0.39 11.07
N ILE A 202 -1.87 -0.52 11.42
CA ILE A 202 -2.06 -1.79 10.70
C ILE A 202 -2.41 -1.52 9.23
N GLY A 203 -3.42 -0.68 8.98
CA GLY A 203 -3.86 -0.30 7.64
C GLY A 203 -2.75 0.32 6.80
N ALA A 204 -1.93 1.19 7.39
CA ALA A 204 -0.79 1.80 6.71
C ALA A 204 0.28 0.77 6.29
N GLU A 205 0.55 -0.25 7.11
CA GLU A 205 1.48 -1.33 6.75
C GLU A 205 0.87 -2.28 5.73
N MET A 206 -0.42 -2.63 5.85
CA MET A 206 -1.13 -3.47 4.88
C MET A 206 -1.22 -2.82 3.50
N HIS A 207 -1.52 -1.52 3.43
CA HIS A 207 -1.48 -0.78 2.17
C HIS A 207 -0.09 -0.88 1.52
N LYS A 208 0.98 -0.58 2.27
CA LYS A 208 2.35 -0.65 1.73
C LYS A 208 2.76 -2.07 1.33
N LEU A 209 2.33 -3.09 2.06
CA LEU A 209 2.54 -4.49 1.72
C LEU A 209 1.85 -4.83 0.40
N LEU A 210 0.55 -4.53 0.28
CA LEU A 210 -0.23 -4.83 -0.92
C LEU A 210 0.17 -3.97 -2.14
N SER A 211 0.88 -2.86 -1.93
CA SER A 211 1.51 -2.07 -2.99
C SER A 211 2.88 -2.60 -3.46
N ALA A 212 3.42 -3.65 -2.82
CA ALA A 212 4.69 -4.26 -3.22
C ALA A 212 4.61 -4.85 -4.65
N PRO A 213 5.74 -5.00 -5.37
CA PRO A 213 5.73 -5.58 -6.70
C PRO A 213 5.08 -6.98 -6.76
N ASP A 214 5.40 -7.86 -5.81
CA ASP A 214 4.78 -9.17 -5.62
C ASP A 214 4.55 -9.41 -4.11
N PRO A 215 3.31 -9.22 -3.61
CA PRO A 215 2.98 -9.44 -2.20
C PRO A 215 2.59 -10.89 -1.87
N VAL A 216 2.50 -11.80 -2.85
CA VAL A 216 1.83 -13.10 -2.68
C VAL A 216 2.47 -13.92 -1.56
N GLU A 217 3.77 -14.19 -1.66
CA GLU A 217 4.46 -15.01 -0.66
C GLU A 217 4.39 -14.39 0.73
N ALA A 218 4.55 -13.07 0.85
CA ALA A 218 4.49 -12.41 2.15
C ALA A 218 3.12 -12.58 2.80
N VAL A 219 2.03 -12.51 2.03
CA VAL A 219 0.66 -12.73 2.54
C VAL A 219 0.39 -14.22 2.82
N GLU A 220 0.92 -15.13 2.02
CA GLU A 220 0.88 -16.58 2.30
C GLU A 220 1.60 -16.91 3.62
N LEU A 221 2.78 -16.32 3.84
CA LEU A 221 3.52 -16.46 5.10
C LEU A 221 2.77 -15.83 6.27
N MET A 222 2.07 -14.70 6.07
CA MET A 222 1.19 -14.12 7.10
C MET A 222 0.04 -15.07 7.47
N GLN A 223 -0.56 -15.74 6.48
CA GLN A 223 -1.62 -16.73 6.72
C GLN A 223 -1.07 -17.94 7.48
N ALA A 224 0.08 -18.48 7.07
CA ALA A 224 0.73 -19.60 7.74
C ALA A 224 1.16 -19.27 9.18
N ALA A 225 1.51 -18.01 9.45
CA ALA A 225 1.85 -17.52 10.79
C ALA A 225 0.64 -17.03 11.61
N GLU A 226 -0.58 -17.25 11.13
CA GLU A 226 -1.86 -16.75 11.71
C GLU A 226 -1.97 -15.22 11.85
N VAL A 227 -1.00 -14.47 11.33
CA VAL A 227 -0.96 -13.01 11.37
C VAL A 227 -2.07 -12.41 10.50
N LEU A 228 -2.35 -12.99 9.33
CA LEU A 228 -3.37 -12.48 8.41
C LEU A 228 -4.76 -12.44 9.07
N ALA A 229 -5.14 -13.51 9.74
CA ALA A 229 -6.43 -13.62 10.43
C ALA A 229 -6.58 -12.62 11.59
N GLN A 230 -5.47 -12.25 12.25
CA GLN A 230 -5.48 -11.27 13.34
C GLN A 230 -5.75 -9.84 12.84
N VAL A 231 -5.20 -9.48 11.67
CA VAL A 231 -5.29 -8.09 11.15
C VAL A 231 -6.39 -7.89 10.14
N LEU A 232 -6.81 -8.96 9.47
CA LEU A 232 -7.79 -8.92 8.40
C LEU A 232 -8.64 -10.22 8.41
N PRO A 233 -9.59 -10.36 9.35
CA PRO A 233 -10.44 -11.54 9.45
C PRO A 233 -11.19 -11.87 8.15
N GLY A 234 -11.32 -13.17 7.86
CA GLY A 234 -11.98 -13.68 6.64
C GLY A 234 -11.11 -13.60 5.37
N ALA A 235 -9.93 -12.97 5.43
CA ALA A 235 -9.01 -12.91 4.30
C ALA A 235 -8.38 -14.27 3.97
N ASP A 236 -8.18 -14.51 2.67
CA ASP A 236 -7.54 -15.72 2.16
C ASP A 236 -6.42 -15.35 1.17
N ALA A 237 -5.19 -15.72 1.52
CA ALA A 237 -3.99 -15.51 0.72
C ALA A 237 -4.07 -16.20 -0.65
N ALA A 238 -4.75 -17.35 -0.76
CA ALA A 238 -4.89 -18.08 -2.02
C ALA A 238 -5.67 -17.28 -3.06
N ARG A 239 -6.62 -16.43 -2.64
CA ARG A 239 -7.37 -15.55 -3.55
C ARG A 239 -6.52 -14.44 -4.14
N LEU A 240 -5.58 -13.91 -3.37
CA LEU A 240 -4.58 -12.95 -3.88
C LEU A 240 -3.65 -13.63 -4.89
N ALA A 241 -3.15 -14.83 -4.58
CA ALA A 241 -2.34 -15.61 -5.52
C ALA A 241 -3.08 -15.88 -6.85
N ALA A 242 -4.38 -16.22 -6.77
CA ALA A 242 -5.22 -16.43 -7.95
C ALA A 242 -5.40 -15.15 -8.78
N LEU A 243 -5.60 -13.99 -8.13
CA LEU A 243 -5.66 -12.70 -8.82
C LEU A 243 -4.36 -12.41 -9.58
N GLU A 244 -3.20 -12.57 -8.92
CA GLU A 244 -1.90 -12.33 -9.55
C GLU A 244 -1.62 -13.30 -10.70
N ALA A 245 -2.07 -14.55 -10.61
CA ALA A 245 -1.97 -15.51 -11.71
C ALA A 245 -2.81 -15.08 -12.93
N VAL A 246 -4.02 -14.54 -12.70
CA VAL A 246 -4.86 -13.98 -13.77
C VAL A 246 -4.18 -12.75 -14.39
N GLN A 247 -3.65 -11.83 -13.59
CA GLN A 247 -2.95 -10.63 -14.08
C GLN A 247 -1.61 -10.96 -14.76
N GLY A 248 -0.97 -12.06 -14.38
CA GLY A 248 0.25 -12.59 -14.98
C GLY A 248 0.01 -13.38 -16.27
N GLY A 249 -1.24 -13.75 -16.57
CA GLY A 249 -1.58 -14.62 -17.71
C GLY A 249 -1.10 -16.06 -17.53
N THR A 250 -0.92 -16.51 -16.29
CA THR A 250 -0.47 -17.87 -15.92
C THR A 250 -1.59 -18.72 -15.33
N ALA A 251 -2.84 -18.22 -15.37
CA ALA A 251 -4.01 -18.95 -14.91
C ALA A 251 -4.29 -20.21 -15.77
N ALA A 252 -4.99 -21.19 -15.18
CA ALA A 252 -5.27 -22.49 -15.81
C ALA A 252 -6.01 -22.36 -17.16
N PRO A 253 -5.88 -23.33 -18.08
CA PRO A 253 -6.59 -23.33 -19.37
C PRO A 253 -8.11 -23.24 -19.15
N GLY A 254 -8.71 -22.09 -19.50
CA GLY A 254 -10.12 -21.77 -19.23
C GLY A 254 -10.32 -20.51 -18.38
N ALA A 255 -9.34 -20.14 -17.56
CA ALA A 255 -9.23 -18.86 -16.86
C ALA A 255 -8.37 -17.86 -17.67
N VAL A 256 -8.48 -17.91 -19.00
CA VAL A 256 -7.73 -17.04 -19.89
C VAL A 256 -8.29 -15.64 -19.74
N CYS A 257 -7.59 -14.76 -19.03
CA CYS A 257 -7.68 -13.33 -19.31
C CYS A 257 -7.05 -13.16 -20.70
N PRO A 258 -7.83 -12.91 -21.77
CA PRO A 258 -7.25 -12.64 -23.08
C PRO A 258 -6.42 -11.36 -22.93
N ARG A 259 -5.10 -11.49 -23.00
CA ARG A 259 -4.15 -10.39 -23.30
C ARG A 259 -4.79 -9.45 -24.36
N THR A 260 -4.74 -8.12 -24.33
CA THR A 260 -3.97 -7.04 -23.67
C THR A 260 -4.76 -5.72 -23.82
N PRO A 261 -4.53 -4.64 -23.04
CA PRO A 261 -3.51 -3.61 -23.38
C PRO A 261 -2.51 -3.34 -22.24
N GLU A 262 -1.44 -2.57 -22.50
CA GLU A 262 -0.46 -2.12 -21.49
C GLU A 262 -1.09 -1.48 -20.23
N ASP A 263 -2.36 -1.05 -20.32
CA ASP A 263 -3.13 -0.45 -19.24
C ASP A 263 -3.42 -1.38 -18.05
N ILE A 264 -3.57 -2.70 -18.27
CA ILE A 264 -3.72 -3.66 -17.15
C ILE A 264 -2.43 -3.72 -16.31
N PHE A 265 -1.27 -3.38 -16.91
CA PHE A 265 0.02 -3.39 -16.23
C PHE A 265 0.14 -2.28 -15.18
N VAL A 266 -0.58 -1.17 -15.35
CA VAL A 266 -0.66 -0.07 -14.35
C VAL A 266 -1.40 -0.55 -13.09
N MET A 267 -2.32 -1.51 -13.23
CA MET A 267 -3.12 -2.06 -12.13
C MET A 267 -2.38 -3.11 -11.28
N LYS A 268 -1.16 -3.52 -11.66
CA LYS A 268 -0.34 -4.47 -10.88
C LYS A 268 0.15 -3.92 -9.54
N LYS A 269 -0.03 -2.63 -9.26
CA LYS A 269 0.27 -2.04 -7.94
C LYS A 269 -0.99 -1.53 -7.25
N ASP A 270 -2.16 -1.96 -7.71
CA ASP A 270 -3.43 -1.56 -7.14
C ASP A 270 -3.70 -2.35 -5.86
N TRP A 271 -3.29 -1.77 -4.74
CA TRP A 271 -3.51 -2.34 -3.42
C TRP A 271 -5.00 -2.50 -3.09
N GLN A 272 -5.90 -1.70 -3.68
CA GLN A 272 -7.34 -1.77 -3.40
C GLN A 272 -7.95 -3.00 -4.07
N LEU A 273 -7.54 -3.28 -5.31
CA LEU A 273 -7.90 -4.52 -6.01
C LEU A 273 -7.37 -5.75 -5.26
N ARG A 274 -6.11 -5.73 -4.83
CA ARG A 274 -5.49 -6.82 -4.05
C ARG A 274 -6.18 -7.02 -2.70
N LEU A 275 -6.53 -5.93 -2.01
CA LEU A 275 -7.30 -6.00 -0.78
C LEU A 275 -8.69 -6.61 -0.99
N ALA A 276 -9.38 -6.24 -2.07
CA ALA A 276 -10.68 -6.81 -2.40
C ALA A 276 -10.57 -8.30 -2.76
N ALA A 277 -9.49 -8.72 -3.41
CA ALA A 277 -9.23 -10.13 -3.74
C ALA A 277 -9.08 -11.01 -2.51
N LEU A 278 -8.42 -10.52 -1.46
CA LEU A 278 -8.30 -11.24 -0.18
C LEU A 278 -9.67 -11.62 0.40
N GLY A 279 -10.70 -10.81 0.13
CA GLY A 279 -12.09 -11.15 0.47
C GLY A 279 -12.39 -11.16 1.97
N ALA A 280 -11.74 -10.26 2.71
CA ALA A 280 -11.97 -10.05 4.14
C ALA A 280 -13.40 -9.63 4.48
N ASP A 281 -13.88 -10.04 5.66
CA ASP A 281 -15.24 -9.79 6.13
C ASP A 281 -15.55 -8.29 6.25
N ASP A 282 -14.67 -7.54 6.91
CA ASP A 282 -14.76 -6.08 7.08
C ASP A 282 -13.39 -5.42 6.91
N ALA A 283 -12.92 -5.33 5.67
CA ALA A 283 -11.65 -4.64 5.37
C ALA A 283 -11.67 -3.16 5.78
N ALA A 284 -12.83 -2.49 5.70
CA ALA A 284 -12.96 -1.07 5.98
C ALA A 284 -12.75 -0.77 7.47
N GLY A 285 -13.39 -1.53 8.34
CA GLY A 285 -13.23 -1.43 9.77
C GLY A 285 -11.90 -1.99 10.28
N ALA A 286 -11.41 -3.09 9.71
CA ALA A 286 -10.16 -3.72 10.12
C ALA A 286 -8.94 -2.84 9.85
N LEU A 287 -8.89 -2.17 8.69
CA LEU A 287 -7.75 -1.35 8.25
C LEU A 287 -7.97 0.16 8.41
N ARG A 288 -9.12 0.55 8.98
CA ARG A 288 -9.53 1.96 9.14
C ARG A 288 -9.45 2.75 7.82
N LEU A 289 -10.07 2.21 6.79
CA LEU A 289 -10.11 2.84 5.47
C LEU A 289 -10.86 4.17 5.53
N SER A 290 -10.43 5.14 4.71
CA SER A 290 -11.18 6.37 4.47
C SER A 290 -12.53 6.07 3.80
N ARG A 291 -13.47 7.03 3.82
CA ARG A 291 -14.78 6.87 3.16
C ARG A 291 -14.65 6.58 1.65
N ALA A 292 -13.66 7.19 0.99
CA ALA A 292 -13.40 6.96 -0.42
C ALA A 292 -12.90 5.52 -0.65
N GLU A 293 -11.94 5.05 0.14
CA GLU A 293 -11.39 3.69 0.05
C GLU A 293 -12.44 2.62 0.41
N ALA A 294 -13.27 2.86 1.42
CA ALA A 294 -14.36 1.95 1.78
C ALA A 294 -15.38 1.82 0.63
N ARG A 295 -15.76 2.94 0.00
CA ARG A 295 -16.61 2.93 -1.20
C ARG A 295 -16.00 2.12 -2.33
N VAL A 296 -14.69 2.24 -2.56
CA VAL A 296 -13.98 1.42 -3.54
C VAL A 296 -14.11 -0.07 -3.22
N GLN A 297 -13.95 -0.47 -1.95
CA GLN A 297 -14.11 -1.86 -1.55
C GLN A 297 -15.55 -2.36 -1.78
N ASP A 298 -16.56 -1.54 -1.51
CA ASP A 298 -17.96 -1.89 -1.75
C ASP A 298 -18.26 -2.06 -3.25
N GLU A 299 -17.74 -1.17 -4.08
CA GLU A 299 -17.83 -1.27 -5.55
C GLU A 299 -17.18 -2.57 -6.05
N LEU A 300 -16.01 -2.94 -5.53
CA LEU A 300 -15.27 -4.16 -5.90
C LEU A 300 -15.90 -5.46 -5.35
N ARG A 301 -16.78 -5.36 -4.35
CA ARG A 301 -17.60 -6.48 -3.88
C ARG A 301 -18.96 -6.56 -4.58
N SER A 302 -19.29 -5.61 -5.45
CA SER A 302 -20.60 -5.56 -6.07
C SER A 302 -20.88 -6.78 -6.96
N GLY A 303 -22.11 -7.27 -6.88
CA GLY A 303 -22.63 -8.34 -7.75
C GLY A 303 -23.14 -7.85 -9.11
N LEU A 304 -22.91 -6.58 -9.46
CA LEU A 304 -23.43 -5.97 -10.68
C LEU A 304 -22.91 -6.70 -11.92
N PRO A 305 -23.74 -6.98 -12.95
CA PRO A 305 -23.23 -7.43 -14.25
C PRO A 305 -22.13 -6.50 -14.77
N LEU A 306 -21.11 -7.04 -15.46
CA LEU A 306 -19.94 -6.24 -15.87
C LEU A 306 -20.32 -5.02 -16.73
N ASP A 307 -21.31 -5.18 -17.61
CA ASP A 307 -21.83 -4.11 -18.46
C ASP A 307 -22.49 -2.99 -17.61
N GLU A 308 -23.27 -3.37 -16.60
CA GLU A 308 -23.86 -2.40 -15.67
C GLU A 308 -22.79 -1.72 -14.79
N ALA A 309 -21.83 -2.49 -14.30
CA ALA A 309 -20.71 -1.95 -13.54
C ALA A 309 -19.90 -0.95 -14.39
N ALA A 310 -19.69 -1.23 -15.67
CA ALA A 310 -19.00 -0.33 -16.59
C ALA A 310 -19.77 0.97 -16.79
N TYR A 311 -21.09 0.89 -17.00
CA TYR A 311 -21.96 2.04 -17.13
C TYR A 311 -22.02 2.91 -15.86
N ARG A 312 -22.12 2.28 -14.67
CA ARG A 312 -22.31 2.99 -13.41
C ARG A 312 -21.01 3.45 -12.74
N LEU A 313 -19.94 2.67 -12.87
CA LEU A 313 -18.67 2.83 -12.13
C LEU A 313 -17.48 3.14 -13.04
N GLY A 314 -17.65 3.05 -14.36
CA GLY A 314 -16.62 3.30 -15.35
C GLY A 314 -15.81 2.06 -15.76
N GLU A 315 -15.08 2.19 -16.87
CA GLU A 315 -14.27 1.12 -17.48
C GLU A 315 -13.28 0.49 -16.49
N ALA A 316 -12.50 1.31 -15.77
CA ALA A 316 -11.47 0.82 -14.85
C ALA A 316 -12.02 -0.07 -13.73
N ARG A 317 -13.13 0.32 -13.10
CA ARG A 317 -13.75 -0.47 -12.02
C ARG A 317 -14.37 -1.76 -12.54
N ALA A 318 -15.00 -1.72 -13.70
CA ALA A 318 -15.55 -2.91 -14.32
C ALA A 318 -14.46 -3.92 -14.72
N VAL A 319 -13.30 -3.44 -15.19
CA VAL A 319 -12.12 -4.29 -15.46
C VAL A 319 -11.64 -4.95 -14.17
N GLN A 320 -11.52 -4.21 -13.07
CA GLN A 320 -11.15 -4.78 -11.76
C GLN A 320 -12.13 -5.87 -11.31
N LEU A 321 -13.43 -5.64 -11.46
CA LEU A 321 -14.47 -6.64 -11.16
C LEU A 321 -14.33 -7.89 -12.05
N ALA A 322 -14.05 -7.71 -13.34
CA ALA A 322 -13.81 -8.83 -14.25
C ALA A 322 -12.59 -9.67 -13.82
N LEU A 323 -11.50 -9.03 -13.39
CA LEU A 323 -10.32 -9.71 -12.87
C LEU A 323 -10.61 -10.48 -11.58
N LEU A 324 -11.38 -9.90 -10.66
CA LEU A 324 -11.82 -10.57 -9.43
C LEU A 324 -12.73 -11.78 -9.70
N ARG A 325 -13.57 -11.72 -10.74
CA ARG A 325 -14.41 -12.85 -11.17
C ARG A 325 -13.57 -13.96 -11.78
N ALA A 326 -12.67 -13.60 -12.69
CA ALA A 326 -11.75 -14.55 -13.30
C ALA A 326 -10.86 -15.24 -12.26
N SER A 327 -10.39 -14.53 -11.22
CA SER A 327 -9.59 -15.13 -10.15
C SER A 327 -10.39 -16.10 -9.26
N ARG A 328 -11.72 -15.99 -9.24
CA ARG A 328 -12.64 -16.94 -8.60
C ARG A 328 -13.03 -18.11 -9.53
N GLY A 329 -12.46 -18.16 -10.73
CA GLY A 329 -12.76 -19.20 -11.73
C GLY A 329 -14.00 -18.93 -12.57
N GLU A 330 -14.60 -17.74 -12.50
CA GLU A 330 -15.72 -17.37 -13.37
C GLU A 330 -15.19 -17.14 -14.80
N GLY A 331 -15.79 -17.83 -15.78
CA GLY A 331 -15.45 -17.64 -17.18
C GLY A 331 -15.86 -16.25 -17.67
N LEU A 332 -14.90 -15.49 -18.21
CA LEU A 332 -15.19 -14.25 -18.91
C LEU A 332 -15.57 -14.57 -20.37
N SER A 333 -16.63 -13.92 -20.85
CA SER A 333 -17.05 -14.02 -22.25
C SER A 333 -15.95 -13.56 -23.21
N GLU A 334 -15.95 -14.09 -24.42
CA GLU A 334 -15.16 -13.52 -25.51
C GLU A 334 -15.49 -12.03 -25.73
N GLY A 335 -14.45 -11.21 -25.97
CA GLY A 335 -14.61 -9.77 -26.18
C GLY A 335 -15.11 -8.98 -24.95
N TRP A 336 -15.07 -9.54 -23.73
CA TRP A 336 -15.56 -8.89 -22.51
C TRP A 336 -15.02 -7.47 -22.33
N PHE A 337 -13.75 -7.24 -22.65
CA PHE A 337 -13.10 -5.94 -22.52
C PHE A 337 -13.72 -4.90 -23.47
N GLY A 338 -13.99 -5.28 -24.71
CA GLY A 338 -14.69 -4.43 -25.68
C GLY A 338 -16.12 -4.10 -25.23
N ARG A 339 -16.81 -5.05 -24.59
CA ARG A 339 -18.15 -4.81 -24.02
C ARG A 339 -18.12 -3.84 -22.86
N ILE A 340 -17.15 -3.97 -21.95
CA ILE A 340 -16.96 -3.01 -20.85
C ILE A 340 -16.71 -1.60 -21.40
N ARG A 341 -15.79 -1.45 -22.36
CA ARG A 341 -15.50 -0.15 -22.98
C ARG A 341 -16.74 0.44 -23.67
N PHE A 342 -17.48 -0.39 -24.41
CA PHE A 342 -18.74 0.02 -25.03
C PHE A 342 -19.74 0.52 -23.98
N ALA A 343 -19.96 -0.26 -22.93
CA ALA A 343 -20.91 0.01 -21.85
C ALA A 343 -20.55 1.27 -21.04
N ALA A 344 -19.26 1.49 -20.76
CA ALA A 344 -18.76 2.68 -20.05
C ALA A 344 -19.00 3.98 -20.84
N GLY A 345 -19.09 3.91 -22.17
CA GLY A 345 -19.40 5.04 -23.04
C GLY A 345 -20.89 5.31 -23.25
N GLN A 346 -21.78 4.51 -22.64
CA GLN A 346 -23.22 4.62 -22.89
C GLN A 346 -23.84 5.79 -22.14
N VAL A 347 -24.81 6.44 -22.76
CA VAL A 347 -25.63 7.51 -22.17
C VAL A 347 -27.09 7.12 -22.32
N LEU A 348 -27.84 7.11 -21.21
CA LEU A 348 -29.24 6.74 -21.20
C LEU A 348 -30.02 7.65 -22.16
N PRO A 349 -30.69 7.11 -23.21
CA PRO A 349 -31.43 7.91 -24.18
C PRO A 349 -32.83 8.26 -23.64
N LEU A 350 -32.89 8.71 -22.38
CA LEU A 350 -34.08 9.14 -21.68
C LEU A 350 -33.70 10.21 -20.65
N ARG A 351 -34.39 11.34 -20.67
CA ARG A 351 -34.24 12.44 -19.71
C ARG A 351 -35.54 12.63 -18.94
N ALA A 352 -35.44 13.19 -17.73
CA ALA A 352 -36.63 13.53 -16.93
C ALA A 352 -37.63 14.43 -17.68
N GLY A 353 -37.13 15.34 -18.54
CA GLY A 353 -37.95 16.21 -19.37
C GLY A 353 -38.86 15.46 -20.37
N ASP A 354 -38.47 14.25 -20.81
CA ASP A 354 -39.25 13.44 -21.75
C ASP A 354 -40.54 12.89 -21.09
N LEU A 355 -40.61 12.95 -19.76
CA LEU A 355 -41.73 12.50 -18.92
C LEU A 355 -42.48 13.66 -18.26
N ALA A 356 -42.07 14.90 -18.52
CA ALA A 356 -42.65 16.10 -17.92
C ALA A 356 -44.15 16.22 -18.25
N GLY A 357 -44.95 16.56 -17.25
CA GLY A 357 -46.41 16.66 -17.37
C GLY A 357 -47.16 15.33 -17.42
N ARG A 358 -46.44 14.19 -17.44
CA ARG A 358 -47.03 12.83 -17.50
C ARG A 358 -46.70 12.00 -16.27
N ALA A 359 -45.58 12.27 -15.61
CA ALA A 359 -45.22 11.75 -14.30
C ALA A 359 -44.49 12.83 -13.48
N ALA A 360 -44.66 12.83 -12.16
CA ALA A 360 -44.02 13.79 -11.27
C ALA A 360 -43.60 13.14 -9.94
N GLY A 361 -42.68 13.80 -9.22
CA GLY A 361 -42.27 13.40 -7.89
C GLY A 361 -41.71 11.96 -7.83
N PRO A 362 -42.05 11.16 -6.80
CA PRO A 362 -41.56 9.79 -6.66
C PRO A 362 -41.87 8.87 -7.84
N ALA A 363 -43.02 9.06 -8.51
CA ALA A 363 -43.43 8.25 -9.66
C ALA A 363 -42.50 8.45 -10.86
N LEU A 364 -42.07 9.69 -11.12
CA LEU A 364 -41.07 10.01 -12.14
C LEU A 364 -39.74 9.29 -11.86
N GLY A 365 -39.27 9.33 -10.60
CA GLY A 365 -38.04 8.65 -10.19
C GLY A 365 -38.09 7.13 -10.38
N ARG A 366 -39.23 6.50 -10.06
CA ARG A 366 -39.44 5.06 -10.32
C ARG A 366 -39.44 4.74 -11.81
N GLY A 367 -40.17 5.52 -12.61
CA GLY A 367 -40.24 5.34 -14.06
C GLY A 367 -38.87 5.41 -14.73
N LEU A 368 -38.07 6.42 -14.38
CA LEU A 368 -36.69 6.57 -14.87
C LEU A 368 -35.82 5.38 -14.48
N LYS A 369 -35.87 4.92 -13.22
CA LYS A 369 -35.11 3.75 -12.76
C LYS A 369 -35.51 2.47 -13.49
N ALA A 370 -36.81 2.24 -13.69
CA ALA A 370 -37.32 1.06 -14.39
C ALA A 370 -36.88 1.04 -15.87
N ALA A 371 -36.97 2.20 -16.54
CA ALA A 371 -36.51 2.32 -17.92
C ALA A 371 -34.99 2.17 -18.05
N GLU A 372 -34.21 2.75 -17.14
CA GLU A 372 -32.76 2.57 -17.10
C GLU A 372 -32.38 1.09 -16.91
N ALA A 373 -33.00 0.40 -15.94
CA ALA A 373 -32.77 -1.02 -15.70
C ALA A 373 -33.12 -1.88 -16.93
N ALA A 374 -34.26 -1.61 -17.59
CA ALA A 374 -34.65 -2.30 -18.81
C ALA A 374 -33.67 -2.04 -19.97
N TRP A 375 -33.16 -0.81 -20.09
CA TRP A 375 -32.17 -0.45 -21.10
C TRP A 375 -30.85 -1.19 -20.89
N ILE A 376 -30.33 -1.22 -19.66
CA ILE A 376 -29.13 -1.99 -19.29
C ILE A 376 -29.33 -3.48 -19.58
N ALA A 377 -30.46 -4.06 -19.13
CA ALA A 377 -30.78 -5.48 -19.35
C ALA A 377 -30.90 -5.84 -20.85
N SER A 378 -31.29 -4.87 -21.69
CA SER A 378 -31.33 -5.04 -23.14
C SER A 378 -29.94 -4.99 -23.81
N GLY A 379 -28.85 -4.85 -23.04
CA GLY A 379 -27.52 -4.58 -23.58
C GLY A 379 -27.46 -3.24 -24.30
N PHE A 380 -28.12 -2.22 -23.73
CA PHE A 380 -28.18 -0.84 -24.23
C PHE A 380 -28.85 -0.67 -25.60
N ARG A 381 -29.73 -1.60 -26.00
CA ARG A 381 -30.36 -1.60 -27.34
C ARG A 381 -31.73 -0.92 -27.40
N LEU A 382 -32.42 -0.75 -26.28
CA LEU A 382 -33.76 -0.15 -26.29
C LEU A 382 -33.72 1.33 -26.73
N PRO A 383 -34.54 1.74 -27.73
CA PRO A 383 -34.57 3.12 -28.19
C PRO A 383 -35.38 4.02 -27.24
N GLY A 384 -35.06 5.31 -27.22
CA GLY A 384 -35.71 6.31 -26.34
C GLY A 384 -37.24 6.25 -26.28
N PRO A 385 -37.96 6.18 -27.42
CA PRO A 385 -39.42 6.05 -27.41
C PRO A 385 -39.96 4.81 -26.68
N ALA A 386 -39.23 3.70 -26.70
CA ALA A 386 -39.60 2.51 -25.95
C ALA A 386 -39.36 2.72 -24.44
N LEU A 387 -38.27 3.40 -24.08
CA LEU A 387 -37.95 3.74 -22.69
C LEU A 387 -38.97 4.71 -22.08
N VAL A 388 -39.45 5.69 -22.83
CA VAL A 388 -40.53 6.59 -22.38
C VAL A 388 -41.78 5.80 -22.03
N LYS A 389 -42.21 4.87 -22.90
CA LYS A 389 -43.39 4.03 -22.64
C LYS A 389 -43.22 3.17 -21.39
N LEU A 390 -42.06 2.53 -21.25
CA LEU A 390 -41.72 1.71 -20.08
C LEU A 390 -41.72 2.54 -18.79
N ALA A 391 -41.12 3.74 -18.83
CA ALA A 391 -41.06 4.62 -17.68
C ALA A 391 -42.45 5.04 -17.19
N LEU A 392 -43.38 5.33 -18.11
CA LEU A 392 -44.74 5.73 -17.76
C LEU A 392 -45.56 4.58 -17.20
N HIS A 393 -45.49 3.40 -17.83
CA HIS A 393 -46.14 2.20 -17.28
C HIS A 393 -45.66 1.89 -15.85
N ALA A 394 -44.35 2.04 -15.60
CA ALA A 394 -43.79 1.85 -14.26
C ALA A 394 -44.14 2.98 -13.27
N ALA A 395 -44.40 4.19 -13.76
CA ALA A 395 -44.86 5.29 -12.92
C ALA A 395 -46.30 5.06 -12.42
N ASP A 396 -47.15 4.50 -13.28
CA ASP A 396 -48.60 4.31 -13.04
C ASP A 396 -48.95 3.04 -12.23
N ALA A 397 -48.06 2.02 -12.21
CA ALA A 397 -48.33 0.71 -11.62
C ALA A 397 -48.53 0.68 -10.09
N GLU A 398 -48.20 1.74 -9.35
CA GLU A 398 -48.44 1.84 -7.89
C GLU A 398 -49.64 2.75 -7.53
N THR A 399 -50.09 3.61 -8.45
CA THR A 399 -51.27 4.45 -8.20
C THR A 399 -52.58 3.66 -8.17
N GLY A 400 -52.60 2.44 -8.72
CA GLY A 400 -53.74 1.52 -8.68
C GLY A 400 -53.79 0.57 -7.47
N GLY A 401 -52.89 0.71 -6.49
CA GLY A 401 -52.83 -0.14 -5.29
C GLY A 401 -53.40 0.50 -4.02
N ALA A 402 -54.01 1.68 -4.13
CA ALA A 402 -54.54 2.47 -3.02
C ALA A 402 -55.99 2.97 -3.25
N GLU A 403 -56.78 2.22 -4.01
CA GLU A 403 -58.25 2.37 -4.07
C GLU A 403 -58.96 1.10 -3.63
#